data_AF-A0A1S7DUF9-F1
#
_entry.id   AF-A0A1S7DUF9-F1
#
_cell.length_a   1.000
_cell.length_b   1.000
_cell.length_c   1.000
_cell.angle_alpha   90.00
_cell.angle_beta   90.00
_cell.angle_gamma   90.00
#
_symmetry.space_group_name_H-M   'P 1'
#
loop_
_entity.id
_entity.type
_entity.pdbx_description
1 polymer ?
#
loop_
_entity_poly.entity_id
_entity_poly.type
_entity_poly.pdbx_seq_one_letter_code
_entity_poly.pdbx_strand_id
1 'polypeptide(L)' 'MIRKAQREDIPLIQSLAKQSWNSHYIGIISQEQIDYMLGMMYSDEELNNILRTLTIIII' A
#
# COMPACT_ATOMS: atom_id res chain seq x y z
N MET A 1 -12.96 -4.56 13.34
CA MET A 1 -12.91 -6.04 13.55
C MET A 1 -11.84 -6.54 12.63
N ILE A 2 -10.88 -7.30 13.15
CA ILE A 2 -9.71 -7.71 12.37
C ILE A 2 -10.10 -8.82 11.37
N ARG A 3 -9.84 -8.62 10.07
CA ARG A 3 -10.10 -9.63 9.03
C ARG A 3 -9.02 -9.67 7.96
N LYS A 4 -8.97 -10.78 7.21
CA LYS A 4 -8.12 -10.87 6.02
C LYS A 4 -8.58 -9.87 4.97
N ALA A 5 -7.62 -9.18 4.37
CA ALA A 5 -7.86 -8.33 3.21
C ALA A 5 -8.33 -9.17 2.03
N GLN A 6 -9.21 -8.62 1.22
CA GLN A 6 -9.65 -9.16 -0.06
C GLN A 6 -9.34 -8.16 -1.18
N ARG A 7 -9.59 -8.53 -2.43
CA ARG A 7 -9.28 -7.68 -3.58
C ARG A 7 -9.99 -6.32 -3.49
N GLU A 8 -11.19 -6.30 -2.92
CA GLU A 8 -11.99 -5.08 -2.77
C GLU A 8 -11.35 -4.07 -1.81
N ASP A 9 -10.39 -4.51 -0.99
CA ASP A 9 -9.66 -3.66 -0.05
C ASP A 9 -8.39 -3.03 -0.64
N ILE A 10 -8.00 -3.39 -1.86
CA ILE A 10 -6.81 -2.82 -2.52
C ILE A 10 -6.83 -1.29 -2.53
N PRO A 11 -7.95 -0.60 -2.88
CA PRO A 11 -7.99 0.86 -2.81
C PRO A 11 -7.78 1.41 -1.40
N LEU A 12 -8.29 0.72 -0.38
CA LEU A 12 -8.09 1.10 1.02
C LEU A 12 -6.60 0.97 1.40
N ILE A 13 -5.96 -0.16 1.09
CA ILE A 13 -4.53 -0.40 1.35
C ILE A 13 -3.67 0.66 0.67
N GLN A 14 -3.92 0.95 -0.62
CA GLN A 14 -3.22 1.98 -1.36
C GLN A 14 -3.38 3.36 -0.71
N SER A 15 -4.59 3.71 -0.29
CA SER A 15 -4.86 5.00 0.37
C SER A 15 -4.12 5.13 1.70
N LEU A 16 -4.05 4.06 2.49
CA LEU A 16 -3.35 4.03 3.77
C LEU A 16 -1.84 4.11 3.58
N ALA A 17 -1.30 3.35 2.62
CA ALA A 17 0.12 3.41 2.26
C ALA A 17 0.51 4.81 1.82
N LYS A 18 -0.28 5.42 0.93
CA LYS A 18 -0.04 6.79 0.45
C LYS A 18 -0.06 7.80 1.60
N GLN A 19 -1.05 7.75 2.49
CA GLN A 19 -1.12 8.66 3.63
C GLN A 19 0.06 8.48 4.59
N SER A 20 0.39 7.23 4.92
CA SER A 20 1.50 6.90 5.81
C SER A 20 2.84 7.37 5.23
N TRP A 21 3.09 7.11 3.94
CA TRP A 21 4.33 7.51 3.31
C TRP A 21 4.49 9.02 3.21
N ASN A 22 3.45 9.72 2.76
CA ASN A 22 3.50 11.18 2.62
C ASN A 22 3.61 11.92 3.96
N SER A 23 3.18 11.30 5.07
CA SER A 23 3.29 11.91 6.41
C SER A 23 4.66 11.72 7.05
N HIS A 24 5.40 10.67 6.71
CA HIS A 24 6.64 10.31 7.40
C HIS A 24 7.90 10.43 6.54
N TYR A 25 7.80 10.29 5.22
CA TYR A 25 8.96 10.33 4.32
C TYR A 25 9.13 11.65 3.59
N ILE A 26 8.17 12.57 3.70
CA ILE A 26 8.31 13.91 3.15
C ILE A 26 9.47 14.63 3.84
N GLY A 27 10.41 15.14 3.03
CA GLY A 27 11.65 15.76 3.53
C GLY A 27 12.81 14.77 3.80
N ILE A 28 12.56 13.46 3.74
CA ILE A 28 13.63 12.42 3.70
C ILE A 28 13.95 12.07 2.25
N ILE A 29 12.91 11.91 1.41
CA ILE A 29 13.00 11.66 -0.03
C ILE A 29 12.03 12.58 -0.79
N SER A 30 12.25 12.74 -2.10
CA SER A 30 11.39 13.57 -2.94
C SER A 30 10.00 12.95 -3.14
N GLN A 31 9.01 13.78 -3.53
CA GLN A 31 7.68 13.28 -3.86
C GLN A 31 7.72 12.25 -5.00
N GLU A 32 8.54 12.49 -6.02
CA GLU A 32 8.71 11.56 -7.14
C GLU A 32 9.26 10.20 -6.67
N GLN A 33 10.19 10.20 -5.70
CA GLN A 33 10.69 8.98 -5.10
C GLN A 33 9.62 8.26 -4.27
N ILE A 34 8.79 9.00 -3.52
CA ILE A 34 7.65 8.42 -2.79
C ILE A 34 6.67 7.76 -3.77
N ASP A 35 6.30 8.48 -4.83
CA ASP A 35 5.34 7.99 -5.83
C ASP A 35 5.88 6.77 -6.57
N TYR A 36 7.18 6.76 -6.89
CA TYR A 36 7.86 5.60 -7.46
C TYR A 36 7.79 4.37 -6.52
N MET A 37 8.13 4.54 -5.24
CA MET A 37 8.09 3.45 -4.26
C MET A 37 6.67 2.91 -4.04
N LEU A 38 5.68 3.81 -3.96
CA LEU A 38 4.28 3.44 -3.87
C LEU A 38 3.81 2.68 -5.12
N GLY A 39 4.22 3.13 -6.31
CA GLY A 39 3.91 2.46 -7.57
C GLY A 39 4.53 1.07 -7.68
N MET A 40 5.75 0.86 -7.17
CA MET A 40 6.37 -0.46 -7.15
C MET A 40 5.70 -1.43 -6.19
N MET A 41 5.48 -1.02 -4.94
CA MET A 41 5.08 -1.93 -3.85
C MET A 41 3.55 -2.05 -3.68
N TYR A 42 2.78 -1.05 -4.10
CA TYR A 42 1.33 -0.97 -3.89
C TYR A 42 0.56 -0.87 -5.20
N SER A 43 1.15 -1.29 -6.33
CA SER A 43 0.38 -1.47 -7.57
C SER A 43 -0.72 -2.51 -7.38
N ASP A 44 -1.79 -2.40 -8.19
CA ASP A 44 -2.85 -3.40 -8.21
C ASP A 44 -2.29 -4.81 -8.47
N GLU A 45 -1.34 -4.95 -9.39
CA GLU A 45 -0.71 -6.22 -9.72
C GLU A 45 0.01 -6.82 -8.51
N GLU A 46 0.88 -6.03 -7.86
CA GLU A 46 1.67 -6.51 -6.73
C GLU A 46 0.78 -6.81 -5.52
N LEU A 47 -0.21 -5.96 -5.23
CA LEU A 47 -1.15 -6.23 -4.14
C LEU A 47 -2.00 -7.47 -4.42
N ASN A 48 -2.44 -7.71 -5.66
CA ASN A 48 -3.10 -8.96 -6.02
C ASN A 48 -2.16 -10.17 -5.85
N ASN A 49 -0.87 -10.04 -6.13
CA ASN A 49 0.11 -11.10 -5.91
C ASN A 49 0.32 -11.38 -4.41
N ILE A 50 0.47 -10.32 -3.61
CA ILE A 50 0.61 -10.39 -2.16
C ILE A 50 -0.63 -11.04 -1.55
N LEU A 51 -1.84 -10.67 -1.94
CA LEU A 51 -3.07 -11.30 -1.41
C LEU A 51 -3.18 -12.81 -1.73
N ARG A 52 -2.47 -13.31 -2.75
CA ARG A 52 -2.42 -14.74 -3.10
C ARG A 52 -1.33 -15.49 -2.34
N THR A 53 -0.21 -14.84 -2.07
CA THR A 53 1.01 -15.47 -1.53
C THR A 53 1.19 -15.24 -0.03
N LEU A 54 0.66 -14.14 0.50
CA LEU A 54 0.80 -13.67 1.87
C LEU A 54 -0.56 -13.24 2.44
N THR A 55 -0.66 -13.19 3.76
CA THR A 55 -1.88 -12.72 4.45
C THR A 55 -1.71 -11.26 4.85
N ILE A 56 -2.53 -10.37 4.26
CA ILE A 56 -2.73 -9.01 4.76
C ILE A 56 -3.94 -9.00 5.68
N ILE A 57 -3.84 -8.29 6.80
CA ILE A 57 -4.90 -8.13 7.78
C ILE A 57 -5.27 -6.64 7.89
N ILE A 58 -6.56 -6.33 7.91
CA ILE A 58 -7.11 -4.97 8.02
C ILE A 58 -7.98 -4.88 9.27
N ILE A 59 -8.02 -3.69 9.90
CA ILE A 59 -8.68 -3.42 11.19
C ILE A 59 -9.82 -2.41 11.09
#